data_AF-A0A7W0CU34-F1
#
_entry.id   AF-A0A7W0CU34-F1
#
_cell.length_a   1.000
_cell.length_b   1.000
_cell.length_c   1.000
_cell.angle_alpha   90.00
_cell.angle_beta   90.00
_cell.angle_gamma   90.00
#
_symmetry.space_group_name_H-M   'P 1'
#
loop_
_entity.id
_entity.type
_entity.pdbx_description
1 polymer ?
#
loop_
_entity_poly.entity_id
_entity_poly.type
_entity_poly.pdbx_seq_one_letter_code
_entity_poly.pdbx_strand_id
1 'polypeptide(L)'
;MTERTPPRIMANPHPIAAQIERLRKTKGWTQQQLADAVPCSQSLIVHWESGVRMPNLRTLEAALKALGHVLVAVPDAELGGIPCRTCYGQPPLGFLCTTCAAEGTY
;
A
#
# COMPACT_ATOMS: atom_id res chain seq x y z
N MET A 1 -20.39 29.88 -6.98
CA MET A 1 -20.09 28.56 -7.55
C MET A 1 -18.59 28.34 -7.54
N THR A 2 -18.11 27.56 -6.59
CA THR A 2 -16.92 26.69 -6.66
C THR A 2 -16.81 26.07 -5.27
N GLU A 3 -17.61 25.02 -5.05
CA GLU A 3 -17.43 24.17 -3.88
C GLU A 3 -16.02 23.59 -3.96
N ARG A 4 -15.15 24.00 -3.05
CA ARG A 4 -13.86 23.36 -2.87
C ARG A 4 -14.16 22.01 -2.25
N THR A 5 -14.20 20.97 -3.07
CA THR A 5 -14.25 19.59 -2.61
C THR A 5 -13.14 19.43 -1.57
N PRO A 6 -13.46 19.08 -0.31
CA PRO A 6 -12.46 18.97 0.72
C PRO A 6 -11.42 17.92 0.31
N PRO A 7 -10.12 18.13 0.56
CA PRO A 7 -9.12 17.10 0.29
C PRO A 7 -9.51 15.85 1.09
N ARG A 8 -9.59 14.69 0.42
CA ARG A 8 -9.83 13.40 1.07
C ARG A 8 -8.66 13.08 2.00
N ILE A 9 -8.70 13.58 3.22
CA ILE A 9 -7.99 13.00 4.36
C ILE A 9 -8.81 11.77 4.74
N MET A 10 -8.61 10.64 4.05
CA MET A 10 -8.96 9.27 4.47
C MET A 10 -8.89 8.27 3.30
N ALA A 11 -7.85 7.44 3.32
CA ALA A 11 -7.93 6.00 3.06
C ALA A 11 -6.54 5.48 3.40
N ASN A 12 -6.41 4.50 4.29
CA ASN A 12 -5.15 3.76 4.41
C ASN A 12 -4.91 3.16 3.01
N PRO A 13 -3.98 3.69 2.18
CA PRO A 13 -3.86 3.21 0.82
C PRO A 13 -3.48 1.74 0.95
N HIS A 14 -4.26 0.86 0.33
CA HIS A 14 -3.99 -0.57 0.38
C HIS A 14 -2.49 -0.73 0.06
N PRO A 15 -1.67 -1.33 0.95
CA PRO A 15 -0.21 -1.22 0.85
C PRO A 15 0.31 -1.70 -0.51
N ILE A 16 -0.38 -2.68 -1.10
CA ILE A 16 -0.15 -3.15 -2.47
C ILE A 16 -0.36 -2.06 -3.54
N ALA A 17 -1.42 -1.26 -3.45
CA ALA A 17 -1.72 -0.17 -4.39
C ALA A 17 -0.58 0.85 -4.42
N ALA A 18 -0.17 1.33 -3.24
CA ALA A 18 0.94 2.25 -3.09
C ALA A 18 2.27 1.64 -3.56
N GLN A 19 2.47 0.34 -3.33
CA GLN A 19 3.66 -0.39 -3.80
C GLN A 19 3.72 -0.42 -5.33
N ILE A 20 2.61 -0.75 -6.02
CA ILE A 20 2.54 -0.79 -7.49
C ILE A 20 2.91 0.58 -8.07
N GLU A 21 2.28 1.65 -7.55
CA GLU A 21 2.54 3.02 -8.02
C GLU A 21 4.01 3.41 -7.82
N ARG A 22 4.57 3.11 -6.63
CA ARG A 22 5.97 3.40 -6.30
C ARG A 22 6.93 2.65 -7.22
N LEU A 23 6.71 1.36 -7.44
CA LEU A 23 7.56 0.53 -8.30
C LEU A 23 7.51 1.02 -9.76
N ARG A 24 6.32 1.33 -10.27
CA ARG A 24 6.14 1.91 -11.61
C ARG A 24 6.90 3.23 -11.76
N LYS A 25 6.74 4.14 -10.79
CA LYS A 25 7.43 5.44 -10.78
C LYS A 25 8.95 5.29 -10.68
N THR A 26 9.44 4.36 -9.87
CA THR A 26 10.88 4.07 -9.72
C THR A 26 11.48 3.59 -11.03
N LYS A 27 10.70 2.85 -11.84
CA LYS A 27 11.08 2.40 -13.18
C LYS A 27 10.92 3.48 -14.26
N GLY A 28 10.39 4.67 -13.92
CA GLY A 28 10.13 5.76 -14.85
C GLY A 28 8.96 5.51 -15.80
N TRP A 29 8.06 4.58 -15.46
CA TRP A 29 6.95 4.17 -16.34
C TRP A 29 5.69 5.00 -16.14
N THR A 30 4.95 5.24 -17.22
CA THR A 30 3.58 5.77 -17.18
C THR A 30 2.58 4.66 -16.87
N GLN A 31 1.37 5.03 -16.45
CA GLN A 31 0.30 4.04 -16.22
C GLN A 31 -0.06 3.26 -17.50
N GLN A 32 0.02 3.92 -18.66
CA GLN A 32 -0.19 3.27 -19.96
C GLN A 32 0.90 2.22 -20.23
N GLN A 33 2.17 2.54 -19.98
CA GLN A 33 3.26 1.57 -20.18
C GLN A 33 3.12 0.33 -19.29
N LEU A 34 2.62 0.48 -18.06
CA LEU A 34 2.30 -0.66 -17.20
C LEU A 34 1.11 -1.47 -17.75
N ALA A 35 0.08 -0.79 -18.26
CA ALA A 35 -1.09 -1.42 -18.88
C ALA A 35 -0.74 -2.19 -20.16
N ASP A 36 0.20 -1.67 -20.96
CA ASP A 36 0.69 -2.33 -22.16
C ASP A 36 1.52 -3.58 -21.81
N ALA A 37 2.27 -3.54 -20.70
CA ALA A 37 3.07 -4.67 -20.22
C ALA A 37 2.24 -5.78 -19.55
N VAL A 38 1.10 -5.42 -18.96
CA VAL A 38 0.16 -6.34 -18.31
C VAL A 38 -1.17 -6.19 -19.03
N PRO A 39 -1.49 -7.01 -20.04
CA PRO A 39 -2.51 -6.73 -21.07
C PRO A 39 -3.87 -6.35 -20.47
N CYS A 40 -4.02 -5.07 -20.13
CA CYS A 40 -5.11 -4.50 -19.37
C CYS A 40 -5.27 -3.03 -19.74
N SER A 41 -6.37 -2.39 -19.33
CA SER A 41 -6.60 -0.99 -19.65
C SER A 41 -5.88 -0.07 -18.66
N GLN A 42 -5.45 1.11 -19.13
CA GLN A 42 -4.86 2.12 -18.25
C GLN A 42 -5.82 2.60 -17.16
N SER A 43 -7.13 2.64 -17.43
CA SER A 43 -8.15 2.92 -16.41
C SER A 43 -8.16 1.86 -15.30
N LEU A 44 -7.84 0.59 -15.61
CA LEU A 44 -7.72 -0.45 -14.61
C LEU A 44 -6.50 -0.23 -13.71
N ILE A 45 -5.36 0.20 -14.27
CA ILE A 45 -4.18 0.61 -13.50
C ILE A 45 -4.50 1.79 -12.57
N VAL A 46 -5.23 2.80 -13.05
CA VAL A 46 -5.68 3.93 -12.20
C VAL A 46 -6.51 3.43 -11.02
N HIS A 47 -7.44 2.50 -11.26
CA HIS A 47 -8.24 1.92 -10.18
C HIS A 47 -7.40 1.09 -9.19
N TRP A 48 -6.33 0.44 -9.65
CA TRP A 48 -5.41 -0.28 -8.79
C TRP A 48 -4.61 0.67 -7.90
N GLU A 49 -4.01 1.70 -8.47
CA GLU A 49 -3.17 2.64 -7.72
C GLU A 49 -3.99 3.50 -6.74
N SER A 50 -5.24 3.81 -7.09
CA SER A 50 -6.16 4.52 -6.20
C SER A 50 -6.81 3.66 -5.12
N GLY A 51 -6.62 2.33 -5.14
CA GLY A 51 -7.25 1.42 -4.17
C GLY A 51 -8.73 1.14 -4.45
N VAL A 52 -9.33 1.71 -5.50
CA VAL A 52 -10.75 1.54 -5.85
C VAL A 52 -11.07 0.09 -6.23
N ARG A 53 -10.13 -0.58 -6.90
CA ARG A 53 -10.26 -1.99 -7.28
C ARG A 53 -8.89 -2.64 -7.20
N MET A 54 -8.80 -3.80 -6.56
CA MET A 54 -7.54 -4.55 -6.53
C MET A 54 -7.44 -5.55 -7.70
N PRO A 55 -6.24 -5.76 -8.25
CA PRO A 55 -6.00 -6.89 -9.15
C PRO A 55 -6.22 -8.20 -8.40
N ASN A 56 -6.61 -9.26 -9.13
CA ASN A 56 -6.53 -10.61 -8.58
C ASN A 56 -5.06 -11.05 -8.47
N LEU A 57 -4.81 -12.15 -7.77
CA LEU A 57 -3.45 -12.63 -7.50
C LEU A 57 -2.62 -12.84 -8.78
N ARG A 58 -3.19 -13.49 -9.81
CA ARG A 58 -2.49 -13.76 -11.08
C ARG A 58 -2.11 -12.48 -11.81
N THR A 59 -3.02 -11.52 -11.84
CA THR A 59 -2.79 -10.23 -12.50
C THR A 59 -1.77 -9.39 -11.71
N LEU A 60 -1.81 -9.45 -10.38
CA LEU A 60 -0.83 -8.81 -9.51
C LEU A 60 0.58 -9.38 -9.74
N GLU A 61 0.72 -10.71 -9.80
CA GLU A 61 1.98 -11.37 -10.11
C GLU A 61 2.52 -10.95 -11.48
N ALA A 62 1.66 -10.90 -12.51
CA ALA A 62 2.05 -10.44 -13.84
C ALA A 62 2.54 -8.99 -13.82
N ALA A 63 1.87 -8.11 -13.07
CA ALA A 63 2.28 -6.72 -12.90
C ALA A 63 3.62 -6.59 -12.18
N LEU A 64 3.82 -7.32 -11.08
CA LEU A 64 5.09 -7.32 -10.37
C LEU A 64 6.22 -7.85 -11.24
N LYS A 65 5.97 -8.93 -12.00
CA LYS A 65 6.94 -9.49 -12.94
C LYS A 65 7.32 -8.49 -14.04
N ALA A 66 6.34 -7.78 -14.61
CA ALA A 66 6.58 -6.72 -15.58
C ALA A 66 7.41 -5.57 -14.99
N LEU A 67 7.21 -5.27 -13.70
CA LEU A 67 7.98 -4.28 -12.96
C LEU A 67 9.38 -4.79 -12.56
N GLY A 68 9.66 -6.09 -12.62
CA GLY A 68 10.95 -6.69 -12.25
C GLY A 68 10.99 -7.20 -10.80
N HIS A 69 9.84 -7.46 -10.19
CA HIS A 69 9.67 -7.92 -8.83
C HIS A 69 8.92 -9.25 -8.76
N VAL A 70 9.03 -9.93 -7.62
CA VAL A 70 8.32 -11.18 -7.34
C VAL A 70 7.39 -10.98 -6.15
N LEU A 71 6.21 -11.61 -6.22
CA LEU A 71 5.30 -11.65 -5.08
C LEU A 71 5.79 -12.71 -4.09
N VAL A 72 5.90 -12.34 -2.82
CA VAL A 72 6.25 -13.27 -1.73
C VAL A 72 5.20 -13.13 -0.64
N ALA A 73 4.58 -14.25 -0.26
CA ALA A 73 3.75 -14.31 0.92
C ALA A 73 4.66 -14.56 2.13
N VAL A 74 4.57 -13.67 3.12
CA VAL A 74 5.32 -13.78 4.37
C VAL A 74 4.31 -14.10 5.47
N PRO A 75 4.57 -15.07 6.36
CA PRO A 75 3.68 -15.33 7.50
C PRO A 75 3.54 -14.08 8.36
N ASP A 76 2.36 -13.86 8.95
CA ASP A 76 2.12 -12.71 9.83
C ASP A 76 3.10 -12.66 11.02
N ALA A 77 3.62 -13.82 11.45
CA ALA A 77 4.64 -13.92 12.50
C ALA A 77 6.00 -13.27 12.14
N GLU A 78 6.31 -13.16 10.85
CA GLU A 78 7.57 -12.61 10.32
C GLU A 78 7.42 -11.15 9.88
N LEU A 79 6.17 -10.70 9.64
CA LEU A 79 5.85 -9.28 9.55
C LEU A 79 5.96 -8.71 10.96
N GLY A 80 7.15 -8.24 11.35
CA GLY A 80 7.34 -7.45 12.56
C GLY A 80 6.19 -6.46 12.67
N GLY A 81 5.32 -6.68 13.66
CA GLY A 81 3.95 -6.16 13.64
C GLY A 81 3.95 -4.68 13.30
N ILE A 82 3.01 -4.23 12.46
CA ILE A 82 2.92 -2.83 12.04
C ILE A 82 2.97 -1.97 13.31
N PRO A 83 4.07 -1.25 13.56
CA PRO A 83 4.24 -0.59 14.84
C PRO A 83 3.15 0.45 14.96
N CYS A 84 2.52 0.53 16.14
CA CYS A 84 1.47 1.49 16.38
C CYS A 84 1.95 2.88 15.97
N ARG A 85 1.19 3.60 15.13
CA ARG A 85 1.63 4.92 14.64
C ARG A 85 1.77 5.98 15.75
N THR A 86 1.21 5.70 16.92
CA THR A 86 1.27 6.56 18.11
C THR A 86 2.50 6.30 18.96
N CYS A 87 2.79 5.04 19.29
CA CYS A 87 3.90 4.70 20.20
C CYS A 87 5.06 3.95 19.53
N TYR A 88 4.94 3.57 18.26
CA TYR A 88 5.87 2.72 17.52
C TYR A 88 6.26 1.41 18.22
N GLY A 89 5.40 0.90 19.11
CA GLY A 89 5.69 -0.27 19.95
C GLY A 89 6.51 0.04 21.21
N GLN A 90 6.81 1.32 21.47
CA GLN A 90 7.59 1.80 22.61
C GLN A 90 6.86 2.93 23.34
N PRO A 91 5.72 2.66 24.03
CA PRO A 91 5.10 3.65 24.89
C PRO A 91 5.99 3.97 26.11
N PRO A 92 5.84 5.16 26.72
CA PRO A 92 6.60 5.53 27.92
C PRO A 92 6.40 4.53 29.06
N LEU A 93 7.43 4.37 29.89
CA LEU A 93 7.44 3.38 30.98
C LEU A 93 6.25 3.56 31.93
N GLY A 94 5.53 2.47 32.19
CA GLY A 94 4.34 2.46 33.06
C GLY A 94 3.07 3.02 32.42
N PHE A 95 3.09 3.34 31.12
CA PHE A 95 1.91 3.79 30.37
C PHE A 95 1.50 2.77 29.32
N LEU A 96 0.19 2.56 29.22
CA LEU A 96 -0.43 1.82 28.12
C LEU A 96 -0.70 2.77 26.95
N CYS A 97 -0.36 2.36 25.74
CA CYS A 97 -0.81 3.07 24.55
C CYS A 97 -2.33 2.89 24.41
N THR A 98 -3.11 3.96 24.52
CA THR A 98 -4.58 3.89 24.37
C THR A 98 -5.04 3.50 22.97
N THR A 99 -4.14 3.52 21.98
CA THR A 99 -4.42 3.13 20.59
C THR A 99 -4.19 1.64 20.33
N CYS A 100 -3.12 1.04 20.87
CA CYS A 100 -2.76 -0.36 20.61
C CYS A 100 -2.67 -1.25 21.85
N ALA A 101 -2.92 -0.70 23.04
CA ALA A 101 -2.82 -1.34 24.34
C ALA A 101 -1.43 -1.90 24.72
N ALA A 102 -0.37 -1.57 23.97
CA ALA A 102 1.00 -1.94 24.34
C ALA A 102 1.42 -1.26 25.65
N GLU A 103 2.12 -1.99 26.53
CA GLU A 103 2.65 -1.50 27.81
C GLU A 103 4.13 -1.12 27.70
N GLY A 104 4.50 0.04 28.24
CA GLY A 104 5.88 0.49 28.31
C GLY A 104 6.63 -0.30 29.37
N THR A 105 7.40 -1.30 28.93
CA THR A 105 8.27 -2.14 29.76
C THR A 105 9.75 -1.86 29.46
N TYR A 106 10.66 -2.22 30.38
CA TYR A 106 12.10 -1.95 30.31
C TYR A 106 12.81 -2.82 29.26
#